data_AF-X0ZBP6-F1
#
_entry.id   AF-X0ZBP6-F1
#
_cell.length_a   1.000
_cell.length_b   1.000
_cell.length_c   1.000
_cell.angle_alpha   90.00
_cell.angle_beta   90.00
_cell.angle_gamma   90.00
#
_symmetry.space_group_name_H-M   'P 1'
#
loop_
_entity.id
_entity.type
_entity.pdbx_description
1 polymer ?
#
loop_
_entity_poly.entity_id
_entity_poly.type
_entity_poly.pdbx_seq_one_letter_code
_entity_poly.pdbx_strand_id
1 'polypeptide(L)'
;MLVGGLDKLPDIEVLIRKLHKMETSKIQMDGVTLKWDFYKGNHFIDIFEVEPVAKFDINLPPYAFVIHGSADEFRGDNKSGFGIYYDKSKQLYNMAERIKTPFGTFNILTGNDAKKYFEKYQYVENFAKKKRIMGAELLFEEFTEISNEMHQGLINMNEIVLGCHYLRNLNTLFSITLRGDLPAYLVKGNPNLSPQSIELLGFEKRAKRLGVYDRLINANIIPHGGGYVF
;
A
#
# COMPACT_ATOMS: atom_id res chain seq x y z
N MET A 1 1.76 -0.49 3.44
CA MET A 1 2.15 -1.61 4.30
C MET A 1 3.50 -1.25 4.86
N LEU A 2 3.62 -1.16 6.17
CA LEU A 2 4.88 -0.88 6.86
C LEU A 2 5.39 -2.19 7.45
N VAL A 3 6.67 -2.46 7.26
CA VAL A 3 7.40 -3.54 7.92
C VAL A 3 8.51 -2.92 8.74
N GLY A 4 8.58 -3.28 10.01
CA GLY A 4 9.67 -2.89 10.90
C GLY A 4 10.23 -4.09 11.65
N GLY A 5 11.52 -4.05 11.95
CA GLY A 5 12.21 -5.05 12.76
C GLY A 5 12.30 -4.62 14.23
N LEU A 6 12.22 -5.60 15.13
CA LEU A 6 12.28 -5.44 16.58
C LEU A 6 13.35 -6.38 17.16
N ASP A 7 14.16 -5.86 18.07
CA ASP A 7 15.21 -6.65 18.74
C ASP A 7 14.65 -7.61 19.80
N LYS A 8 13.43 -7.35 20.27
CA LYS A 8 12.76 -8.11 21.33
C LYS A 8 11.29 -8.27 21.02
N LEU A 9 10.72 -9.41 21.40
CA LEU A 9 9.29 -9.61 21.36
C LEU A 9 8.62 -8.67 22.40
N PRO A 10 7.71 -7.79 21.98
CA PRO A 10 7.02 -6.90 22.90
C PRO A 10 6.01 -7.66 23.78
N ASP A 11 5.81 -7.18 25.00
CA ASP A 11 4.79 -7.71 25.91
C ASP A 11 3.39 -7.43 25.35
N ILE A 12 2.59 -8.49 25.22
CA ILE A 12 1.27 -8.43 24.59
C ILE A 12 0.28 -7.58 25.37
N GLU A 13 0.32 -7.59 26.71
CA GLU A 13 -0.58 -6.76 27.51
C GLU A 13 -0.23 -5.27 27.38
N VAL A 14 1.07 -4.95 27.34
CA VAL A 14 1.55 -3.60 27.08
C VAL A 14 1.08 -3.13 25.70
N LEU A 15 1.19 -3.96 24.66
CA LEU A 15 0.71 -3.62 23.33
C LEU A 15 -0.79 -3.39 23.29
N ILE A 16 -1.60 -4.25 23.92
CA ILE A 16 -3.06 -4.07 23.99
C ILE A 16 -3.41 -2.74 24.67
N ARG A 17 -2.74 -2.40 25.78
CA ARG A 17 -2.94 -1.11 26.47
C ARG A 17 -2.56 0.08 25.58
N LYS A 18 -1.44 0.01 24.87
CA LYS A 18 -1.00 1.05 23.92
C LYS A 18 -1.97 1.20 22.75
N LEU A 19 -2.42 0.09 22.16
CA LEU A 19 -3.39 0.06 21.08
C LEU A 19 -4.70 0.71 21.51
N HIS A 20 -5.24 0.33 22.68
CA HIS A 20 -6.45 0.91 23.23
C HIS A 20 -6.31 2.42 23.47
N LYS A 21 -5.17 2.86 24.04
CA LYS A 21 -4.87 4.28 24.22
C LYS A 21 -4.80 5.02 22.88
N MET A 22 -4.15 4.42 21.88
CA MET A 22 -4.03 4.99 20.54
C MET A 22 -5.39 5.16 19.86
N GLU A 23 -6.28 4.17 19.98
CA GLU A 23 -7.64 4.21 19.42
C GLU A 23 -8.56 5.24 20.10
N THR A 24 -8.43 5.40 21.41
CA THR A 24 -9.25 6.33 22.20
C THR A 24 -8.72 7.76 22.19
N SER A 25 -7.47 7.97 21.80
CA SER A 25 -6.84 9.28 21.75
C SER A 25 -7.20 10.06 20.48
N LYS A 26 -7.42 11.37 20.63
CA LYS A 26 -7.61 12.30 19.49
C LYS A 26 -6.26 12.78 18.95
N ILE A 27 -5.57 11.89 18.27
CA ILE A 27 -4.27 12.19 17.66
C ILE A 27 -4.49 12.96 16.35
N GLN A 28 -3.64 13.96 16.09
CA GLN A 28 -3.66 14.74 14.86
C GLN A 28 -2.32 14.66 14.15
N MET A 29 -2.37 14.67 12.82
CA MET A 29 -1.22 14.78 11.94
C MET A 29 -1.58 15.72 10.79
N ASP A 30 -0.73 16.72 10.52
CA ASP A 30 -0.97 17.72 9.47
C ASP A 30 -2.36 18.39 9.58
N GLY A 31 -2.85 18.62 10.81
CA GLY A 31 -4.17 19.21 11.09
C GLY A 31 -5.37 18.27 10.87
N VAL A 32 -5.13 16.99 10.57
CA VAL A 32 -6.17 15.96 10.37
C VAL A 32 -6.20 15.03 11.57
N THR A 33 -7.39 14.82 12.14
CA THR A 33 -7.59 13.81 13.19
C THR A 33 -7.51 12.41 12.59
N LEU A 34 -6.60 11.61 13.15
CA LEU A 34 -6.34 10.26 12.67
C LEU A 34 -7.51 9.32 12.97
N LYS A 35 -7.77 8.41 12.04
CA LYS A 35 -8.74 7.32 12.14
C LYS A 35 -7.98 6.01 12.00
N TRP A 36 -7.80 5.29 13.10
CA TRP A 36 -7.19 3.97 13.07
C TRP A 36 -8.19 2.95 12.51
N ASP A 37 -7.70 2.03 11.66
CA ASP A 37 -8.52 1.11 10.88
C ASP A 37 -7.99 -0.34 10.91
N PHE A 38 -7.11 -0.67 11.85
CA PHE A 38 -6.37 -1.94 11.94
C PHE A 38 -7.21 -3.20 12.26
N TYR A 39 -8.54 -3.07 12.35
CA TYR A 39 -9.46 -4.19 12.54
C TYR A 39 -10.58 -4.19 11.49
N LYS A 40 -10.40 -3.44 10.39
CA LYS A 40 -11.41 -3.29 9.33
C LYS A 40 -10.93 -3.94 8.05
N GLY A 41 -11.69 -4.94 7.59
CA GLY A 41 -11.39 -5.63 6.35
C GLY A 41 -10.06 -6.37 6.43
N ASN A 42 -9.11 -5.98 5.59
CA ASN A 42 -7.79 -6.60 5.52
C ASN A 42 -6.69 -5.77 6.22
N HIS A 43 -7.04 -4.74 6.99
CA HIS A 43 -6.07 -3.97 7.77
C HIS A 43 -5.80 -4.66 9.11
N PHE A 44 -4.53 -4.73 9.52
CA PHE A 44 -4.05 -5.49 10.68
C PHE A 44 -2.70 -4.98 11.20
N ILE A 45 -2.33 -5.47 12.38
CA ILE A 45 -0.98 -5.38 12.94
C ILE A 45 -0.58 -6.78 13.40
N ASP A 46 0.41 -7.36 12.74
CA ASP A 46 0.92 -8.69 13.06
C ASP A 46 2.39 -8.61 13.45
N ILE A 47 2.82 -9.52 14.34
CA ILE A 47 4.21 -9.65 14.80
C ILE A 47 4.65 -11.08 14.53
N PHE A 48 5.85 -11.22 13.97
CA PHE A 48 6.44 -12.47 13.50
C PHE A 48 7.82 -12.65 14.11
N GLU A 49 8.19 -13.90 14.36
CA GLU A 49 9.60 -14.31 14.48
C GLU A 49 10.21 -14.38 13.08
N VAL A 50 11.46 -13.93 12.95
CA VAL A 50 12.16 -13.85 11.67
C VAL A 50 13.08 -15.06 11.53
N GLU A 51 12.76 -15.93 10.59
CA GLU A 51 13.57 -17.09 10.24
C GLU A 51 14.19 -16.97 8.84
N PRO A 52 15.50 -17.19 8.67
CA PRO A 52 16.13 -17.17 7.36
C PRO A 52 15.75 -18.41 6.55
N VAL A 53 14.92 -18.21 5.52
CA VAL A 53 14.53 -19.28 4.57
C VAL A 53 15.56 -19.53 3.46
N ALA A 54 16.51 -18.61 3.28
CA ALA A 54 17.61 -18.71 2.32
C ALA A 54 18.82 -17.90 2.83
N LYS A 55 20.02 -18.18 2.28
CA LYS A 55 21.18 -17.33 2.53
C LYS A 55 20.88 -15.91 2.03
N PHE A 56 20.99 -14.95 2.93
CA PHE A 56 20.64 -13.58 2.64
C PHE A 56 21.60 -12.63 3.35
N ASP A 57 22.25 -11.76 2.58
CA ASP A 57 23.29 -10.85 3.08
C ASP A 57 22.69 -9.58 3.72
N ILE A 58 21.62 -9.73 4.51
CA ILE A 58 21.02 -8.66 5.30
C ILE A 58 20.78 -9.19 6.70
N ASN A 59 21.35 -8.51 7.70
CA ASN A 59 21.07 -8.80 9.08
C ASN A 59 19.72 -8.16 9.46
N LEU A 60 18.71 -8.99 9.71
CA LEU A 60 17.40 -8.55 10.16
C LEU A 60 17.26 -8.77 11.67
N PRO A 61 16.51 -7.92 12.39
CA PRO A 61 16.17 -8.20 13.78
C PRO A 61 15.42 -9.53 13.93
N PRO A 62 15.49 -10.20 15.10
CA PRO A 62 14.89 -11.51 15.33
C PRO A 62 13.35 -11.51 15.25
N TYR A 63 12.73 -10.33 15.38
CA TYR A 63 11.29 -10.16 15.21
C TYR A 63 10.99 -9.08 14.18
N ALA A 64 9.86 -9.20 13.50
CA ALA A 64 9.36 -8.18 12.60
C ALA A 64 7.86 -7.98 12.81
N PHE A 65 7.39 -6.76 12.61
CA PHE A 65 5.96 -6.46 12.55
C PHE A 65 5.55 -6.05 11.14
N VAL A 66 4.27 -6.24 10.83
CA VAL A 66 3.62 -5.69 9.64
C VAL A 66 2.42 -4.84 10.08
N ILE A 67 2.44 -3.55 9.75
CA ILE A 67 1.28 -2.67 9.86
C ILE A 67 0.65 -2.49 8.48
N HIS A 68 -0.56 -3.02 8.35
CA HIS A 68 -1.40 -2.84 7.18
C HIS A 68 -2.57 -1.89 7.52
N GLY A 69 -2.58 -0.72 6.90
CA GLY A 69 -3.61 0.29 7.12
C GLY A 69 -3.62 1.36 6.04
N SER A 70 -4.65 2.22 6.08
CA SER A 70 -4.95 3.17 5.01
C SER A 70 -5.02 4.63 5.49
N ALA A 71 -5.32 5.53 4.54
CA ALA A 71 -5.62 6.94 4.79
C ALA A 71 -7.12 7.22 4.57
N ASP A 72 -7.97 6.48 5.30
CA ASP A 72 -9.43 6.56 5.28
C ASP A 72 -9.98 8.01 5.45
N GLU A 73 -9.20 8.89 6.08
CA GLU A 73 -9.49 10.31 6.27
C GLU A 73 -9.73 11.06 4.96
N PHE A 74 -9.15 10.57 3.84
CA PHE A 74 -9.17 11.25 2.54
C PHE A 74 -10.00 10.52 1.49
N ARG A 75 -10.84 9.55 1.87
CA ARG A 75 -11.69 8.86 0.89
C ARG A 75 -12.73 9.78 0.28
N GLY A 76 -13.46 10.51 1.12
CA GLY A 76 -14.47 11.49 0.70
C GLY A 76 -14.00 12.94 0.84
N ASP A 77 -14.90 13.85 0.48
CA ASP A 77 -14.70 15.29 0.69
C ASP A 77 -14.42 15.58 2.17
N ASN A 78 -13.45 16.46 2.42
CA ASN A 78 -13.02 16.80 3.77
C ASN A 78 -12.56 18.27 3.82
N LYS A 79 -12.08 18.72 4.99
CA LYS A 79 -11.65 20.12 5.19
C LYS A 79 -10.54 20.57 4.23
N SER A 80 -9.77 19.64 3.66
CA SER A 80 -8.70 19.90 2.70
C SER A 80 -9.13 19.75 1.23
N GLY A 81 -10.44 19.73 0.95
CA GLY A 81 -11.01 19.64 -0.40
C GLY A 81 -11.54 18.25 -0.76
N PHE A 82 -11.42 17.89 -2.05
CA PHE A 82 -11.89 16.62 -2.58
C PHE A 82 -11.13 15.41 -2.00
N GLY A 83 -11.82 14.27 -1.89
CA GLY A 83 -11.24 12.98 -1.53
C GLY A 83 -10.74 12.20 -2.75
N ILE A 84 -10.04 11.09 -2.53
CA ILE A 84 -9.42 10.32 -3.63
C ILE A 84 -10.31 9.21 -4.22
N TYR A 85 -11.49 8.96 -3.64
CA TYR A 85 -12.46 7.97 -4.15
C TYR A 85 -13.63 8.67 -4.83
N TYR A 86 -13.81 8.43 -6.13
CA TYR A 86 -14.84 9.12 -6.92
C TYR A 86 -16.28 8.85 -6.43
N ASP A 87 -16.54 7.68 -5.83
CA ASP A 87 -17.85 7.30 -5.29
C ASP A 87 -18.11 7.88 -3.89
N LYS A 88 -17.08 8.43 -3.23
CA LYS A 88 -17.16 9.02 -1.89
C LYS A 88 -16.98 10.54 -1.89
N SER A 89 -16.36 11.09 -2.93
CA SER A 89 -16.07 12.52 -3.08
C SER A 89 -16.97 13.14 -4.14
N LYS A 90 -17.91 13.98 -3.72
CA LYS A 90 -18.81 14.69 -4.66
C LYS A 90 -18.03 15.67 -5.51
N GLN A 91 -17.03 16.34 -4.92
CA GLN A 91 -16.16 17.26 -5.65
C GLN A 91 -15.38 16.54 -6.75
N LEU A 92 -14.73 15.41 -6.44
CA LEU A 92 -14.02 14.60 -7.44
C LEU A 92 -14.97 14.07 -8.52
N TYR A 93 -16.15 13.59 -8.12
CA TYR A 93 -17.17 13.16 -9.06
C TYR A 93 -17.58 14.26 -10.03
N ASN A 94 -17.67 15.51 -9.56
CA ASN A 94 -18.01 16.67 -10.40
C ASN A 94 -16.85 17.13 -11.29
N MET A 95 -15.60 16.93 -10.87
CA MET A 95 -14.41 17.20 -11.69
C MET A 95 -14.27 16.22 -12.86
N ALA A 96 -14.79 15.00 -12.73
CA ALA A 96 -14.63 13.97 -13.74
C ALA A 96 -15.54 14.18 -14.96
N GLU A 97 -14.94 14.04 -16.14
CA GLU A 97 -15.65 13.85 -17.39
C GLU A 97 -16.23 12.42 -17.45
N ARG A 98 -17.41 12.28 -18.05
CA ARG A 98 -18.11 10.99 -18.14
C ARG A 98 -18.13 10.51 -19.58
N ILE A 99 -17.48 9.38 -19.84
CA ILE A 99 -17.47 8.73 -21.15
C ILE A 99 -18.32 7.47 -21.08
N LYS A 100 -19.36 7.39 -21.90
CA LYS A 100 -20.14 6.15 -22.06
C LYS A 100 -19.36 5.18 -22.93
N THR A 101 -19.14 3.97 -22.42
CA THR A 101 -18.55 2.86 -23.16
C THR A 101 -19.53 1.68 -23.19
N PRO A 102 -19.33 0.68 -24.08
CA PRO A 102 -20.11 -0.56 -24.04
C PRO A 102 -20.00 -1.32 -22.71
N PHE A 103 -18.98 -1.05 -21.90
CA PHE A 103 -18.75 -1.68 -20.59
C PHE A 103 -19.23 -0.82 -19.41
N GLY A 104 -19.92 0.30 -19.68
CA GLY A 104 -20.41 1.23 -18.69
C GLY A 104 -19.79 2.62 -18.80
N THR A 105 -20.16 3.50 -17.86
CA THR A 105 -19.66 4.87 -17.82
C THR A 105 -18.31 4.91 -17.11
N PHE A 106 -17.30 5.42 -17.81
CA PHE A 106 -16.01 5.75 -17.22
C PHE A 106 -16.00 7.20 -16.76
N ASN A 107 -15.47 7.42 -15.55
CA ASN A 107 -15.19 8.74 -15.03
C ASN A 107 -13.69 8.99 -15.22
N ILE A 108 -13.35 9.99 -16.02
CA ILE A 108 -11.95 10.31 -16.33
C ILE A 108 -11.64 11.73 -15.89
N LEU A 109 -10.38 11.94 -15.51
CA LEU A 109 -9.83 13.27 -15.31
C LEU A 109 -8.84 13.55 -16.43
N THR A 110 -8.89 14.76 -16.98
CA THR A 110 -7.96 15.21 -18.01
C THR A 110 -7.35 16.56 -17.62
N GLY A 111 -6.29 16.95 -18.34
CA GLY A 111 -5.66 18.26 -18.21
C GLY A 111 -5.33 18.67 -16.77
N ASN A 112 -5.79 19.86 -16.37
CA ASN A 112 -5.48 20.43 -15.06
C ASN A 112 -6.11 19.64 -13.90
N ASP A 113 -7.27 19.02 -14.10
CA ASP A 113 -7.93 18.28 -13.02
C ASP A 113 -7.24 16.93 -12.77
N ALA A 114 -6.69 16.29 -13.80
CA ALA A 114 -5.81 15.15 -13.63
C ALA A 114 -4.55 15.51 -12.83
N LYS A 115 -3.95 16.67 -13.12
CA LYS A 115 -2.77 17.17 -12.38
C LYS A 115 -3.09 17.41 -10.90
N LYS A 116 -4.19 18.12 -10.60
CA LYS A 116 -4.65 18.36 -9.22
C LYS A 116 -4.91 17.06 -8.47
N TYR A 117 -5.55 16.09 -9.14
CA TYR A 117 -5.80 14.78 -8.52
C TYR A 117 -4.49 14.06 -8.19
N PHE A 118 -3.52 14.07 -9.10
CA PHE A 118 -2.23 13.43 -8.88
C PHE A 118 -1.46 14.08 -7.72
N GLU A 119 -1.45 15.41 -7.64
CA GLU A 119 -0.87 16.15 -6.51
C GLU A 119 -1.57 15.78 -5.18
N LYS A 120 -2.91 15.71 -5.18
CA LYS A 120 -3.67 15.27 -4.02
C LYS A 120 -3.36 13.83 -3.63
N TYR A 121 -3.27 12.93 -4.61
CA TYR A 121 -2.91 11.54 -4.40
C TYR A 121 -1.54 11.41 -3.75
N GLN A 122 -0.52 12.13 -4.25
CA GLN A 122 0.83 12.09 -3.67
C GLN A 122 0.85 12.59 -2.22
N TYR A 123 0.07 13.64 -1.91
CA TYR A 123 -0.11 14.09 -0.54
C TYR A 123 -0.73 12.98 0.35
N VAL A 124 -1.80 12.33 -0.12
CA VAL A 124 -2.47 11.26 0.65
C VAL A 124 -1.58 10.02 0.81
N GLU A 125 -0.80 9.66 -0.21
CA GLU A 125 0.18 8.59 -0.13
C GLU A 125 1.24 8.86 0.94
N ASN A 126 1.80 10.07 0.96
CA ASN A 126 2.76 10.49 1.97
C ASN A 126 2.14 10.52 3.38
N PHE A 127 0.90 11.01 3.49
CA PHE A 127 0.15 10.95 4.74
C PHE A 127 -0.01 9.50 5.23
N ALA A 128 -0.40 8.56 4.34
CA ALA A 128 -0.55 7.16 4.69
C ALA A 128 0.77 6.53 5.19
N LYS A 129 1.90 6.87 4.56
CA LYS A 129 3.23 6.43 4.99
C LYS A 129 3.57 6.95 6.38
N LYS A 130 3.41 8.26 6.63
CA LYS A 130 3.65 8.88 7.94
C LYS A 130 2.74 8.32 9.02
N LYS A 131 1.46 8.11 8.72
CA LYS A 131 0.48 7.55 9.65
C LYS A 131 0.88 6.15 10.13
N ARG A 132 1.39 5.30 9.23
CA ARG A 132 1.90 3.97 9.61
C ARG A 132 3.13 4.06 10.52
N ILE A 133 4.07 4.97 10.22
CA ILE A 133 5.24 5.21 11.07
C ILE A 133 4.81 5.69 12.45
N MET A 134 3.93 6.68 12.54
CA MET A 134 3.39 7.15 13.82
C MET A 134 2.68 6.03 14.60
N GLY A 135 1.91 5.18 13.91
CA GLY A 135 1.31 4.00 14.53
C GLY A 135 2.37 3.05 15.11
N ALA A 136 3.45 2.79 14.37
CA ALA A 136 4.57 1.97 14.85
C ALA A 136 5.30 2.61 16.03
N GLU A 137 5.60 3.91 15.99
CA GLU A 137 6.25 4.64 17.09
C GLU A 137 5.40 4.59 18.37
N LEU A 138 4.07 4.72 18.25
CA LEU A 138 3.16 4.66 19.41
C LEU A 138 3.08 3.27 20.04
N LEU A 139 3.26 2.21 19.25
CA LEU A 139 3.14 0.82 19.69
C LEU A 139 4.48 0.24 20.17
N PHE A 140 5.53 0.44 19.38
CA PHE A 140 6.83 -0.21 19.53
C PHE A 140 7.93 0.71 20.06
N GLU A 141 7.71 2.03 20.05
CA GLU A 141 8.68 3.07 20.43
C GLU A 141 9.88 3.12 19.48
N GLU A 142 10.77 2.12 19.56
CA GLU A 142 11.95 1.99 18.72
C GLU A 142 11.81 0.76 17.80
N PHE A 143 12.09 0.95 16.52
CA PHE A 143 12.13 -0.12 15.53
C PHE A 143 13.05 0.24 14.37
N THR A 144 13.51 -0.78 13.65
CA THR A 144 14.23 -0.58 12.38
C THR A 144 13.24 -0.63 11.23
N GLU A 145 13.08 0.46 10.48
CA GLU A 145 12.24 0.43 9.27
C GLU A 145 12.86 -0.51 8.22
N ILE A 146 12.12 -1.55 7.83
CA ILE A 146 12.53 -2.47 6.75
C ILE A 146 11.95 -1.98 5.42
N SER A 147 10.65 -1.65 5.38
CA SER A 147 10.02 -1.01 4.22
C SER A 147 8.67 -0.38 4.56
N ASN A 148 8.28 0.67 3.82
CA ASN A 148 7.00 1.35 4.00
C ASN A 148 6.33 1.66 2.65
N GLU A 149 5.94 0.59 1.96
CA GLU A 149 5.49 0.68 0.57
C GLU A 149 3.98 0.59 0.40
N MET A 150 3.49 1.24 -0.65
CA MET A 150 2.11 1.08 -1.12
C MET A 150 2.00 -0.19 -1.97
N HIS A 151 0.85 -0.85 -1.89
CA HIS A 151 0.48 -1.97 -2.77
C HIS A 151 -0.77 -1.66 -3.62
N GLN A 152 -1.40 -0.53 -3.35
CA GLN A 152 -2.54 -0.01 -4.09
C GLN A 152 -2.35 1.50 -4.24
N GLY A 153 -2.16 1.95 -5.47
CA GLY A 153 -1.80 3.35 -5.72
C GLY A 153 -1.33 3.64 -7.13
N LEU A 154 -1.23 4.93 -7.45
CA LEU A 154 -0.71 5.43 -8.72
C LEU A 154 0.83 5.41 -8.72
N ILE A 155 1.42 4.90 -9.80
CA ILE A 155 2.87 5.04 -10.07
C ILE A 155 3.13 6.40 -10.71
N ASN A 156 2.23 6.82 -11.60
CA ASN A 156 2.19 8.10 -12.28
C ASN A 156 0.73 8.44 -12.62
N MET A 157 0.51 9.51 -13.37
CA MET A 157 -0.85 9.98 -13.70
C MET A 157 -1.70 8.98 -14.50
N ASN A 158 -1.09 7.99 -15.16
CA ASN A 158 -1.77 7.08 -16.08
C ASN A 158 -1.64 5.60 -15.72
N GLU A 159 -0.94 5.27 -14.64
CA GLU A 159 -0.65 3.90 -14.24
C GLU A 159 -0.99 3.69 -12.77
N ILE A 160 -1.78 2.65 -12.52
CA ILE A 160 -2.21 2.24 -11.19
C ILE A 160 -1.77 0.81 -10.94
N VAL A 161 -1.42 0.56 -9.69
CA VAL A 161 -1.10 -0.75 -9.16
C VAL A 161 -2.19 -1.11 -8.17
N LEU A 162 -2.74 -2.31 -8.30
CA LEU A 162 -3.83 -2.81 -7.45
C LEU A 162 -3.44 -4.19 -6.95
N GLY A 163 -3.28 -4.35 -5.63
CA GLY A 163 -2.98 -5.66 -5.05
C GLY A 163 -1.53 -6.12 -5.22
N CYS A 164 -0.59 -5.23 -5.57
CA CYS A 164 0.81 -5.60 -5.71
C CYS A 164 1.76 -4.46 -5.37
N HIS A 165 2.97 -4.81 -4.96
CA HIS A 165 4.09 -3.90 -4.80
C HIS A 165 4.71 -3.58 -6.17
N TYR A 166 5.10 -2.32 -6.35
CA TYR A 166 5.85 -1.88 -7.52
C TYR A 166 7.34 -1.74 -7.19
N LEU A 167 8.19 -2.36 -8.00
CA LEU A 167 9.63 -2.48 -7.71
C LEU A 167 10.35 -1.21 -8.16
N ARG A 168 10.28 -0.15 -7.34
CA ARG A 168 11.05 1.08 -7.57
C ARG A 168 12.55 0.90 -7.34
N ASN A 169 12.91 0.03 -6.41
CA ASN A 169 14.29 -0.27 -6.02
C ASN A 169 14.40 -1.78 -5.78
N LEU A 170 15.36 -2.43 -6.45
CA LEU A 170 15.59 -3.88 -6.35
C LEU A 170 16.16 -4.31 -5.00
N ASN A 171 16.66 -3.37 -4.20
CA ASN A 171 17.17 -3.63 -2.84
C ASN A 171 16.08 -3.56 -1.76
N THR A 172 14.89 -3.05 -2.08
CA THR A 172 13.78 -2.98 -1.12
C THR A 172 13.28 -4.38 -0.81
N LEU A 173 13.07 -4.64 0.48
CA LEU A 173 12.39 -5.83 0.97
C LEU A 173 10.88 -5.59 0.98
N PHE A 174 10.14 -6.46 0.31
CA PHE A 174 8.68 -6.44 0.28
C PHE A 174 8.13 -7.57 1.13
N SER A 175 7.06 -7.30 1.86
CA SER A 175 6.28 -8.32 2.55
C SER A 175 5.29 -8.98 1.60
N ILE A 176 5.24 -10.31 1.58
CA ILE A 176 4.13 -11.08 1.02
C ILE A 176 3.38 -11.67 2.20
N THR A 177 2.16 -11.17 2.45
CA THR A 177 1.32 -11.63 3.56
C THR A 177 0.27 -12.61 3.07
N LEU A 178 0.27 -13.81 3.64
CA LEU A 178 -0.70 -14.85 3.30
C LEU A 178 -1.94 -14.73 4.20
N ARG A 179 -2.55 -15.86 4.55
CA ARG A 179 -3.61 -15.95 5.56
C ARG A 179 -3.01 -15.72 6.97
N GLY A 180 -3.78 -15.20 7.92
CA GLY A 180 -3.27 -14.79 9.24
C GLY A 180 -2.67 -15.91 10.12
N ASP A 181 -2.90 -17.17 9.80
CA ASP A 181 -2.30 -18.35 10.45
C ASP A 181 -1.13 -18.96 9.65
N LEU A 182 -0.76 -18.34 8.53
CA LEU A 182 0.35 -18.78 7.67
C LEU A 182 1.54 -17.82 7.80
N PRO A 183 2.76 -18.29 7.49
CA PRO A 183 3.92 -17.42 7.43
C PRO A 183 3.75 -16.26 6.44
N ALA A 184 4.30 -15.10 6.79
CA ALA A 184 4.59 -14.02 5.86
C ALA A 184 6.05 -14.12 5.40
N TYR A 185 6.33 -13.61 4.21
CA TYR A 185 7.66 -13.66 3.62
C TYR A 185 8.21 -12.26 3.37
N LEU A 186 9.50 -12.07 3.62
CA LEU A 186 10.26 -10.93 3.13
C LEU A 186 11.03 -11.33 1.87
N VAL A 187 10.79 -10.61 0.78
CA VAL A 187 11.37 -10.93 -0.53
C VAL A 187 12.02 -9.70 -1.16
N LYS A 188 13.10 -9.94 -1.91
CA LYS A 188 13.61 -8.97 -2.89
C LYS A 188 12.90 -9.16 -4.22
N GLY A 189 12.59 -8.04 -4.85
CA GLY A 189 12.02 -8.06 -6.18
C GLY A 189 13.04 -8.31 -7.27
N ASN A 190 12.65 -9.11 -8.26
CA ASN A 190 13.36 -9.26 -9.52
C ASN A 190 12.47 -8.78 -10.67
N PRO A 191 13.06 -8.32 -11.80
CA PRO A 191 12.31 -8.15 -13.03
C PRO A 191 11.62 -9.45 -13.42
N ASN A 192 10.31 -9.41 -13.67
CA ASN A 192 9.50 -10.64 -13.66
C ASN A 192 8.55 -10.84 -14.85
N LEU A 193 8.38 -9.84 -15.72
CA LEU A 193 7.62 -9.99 -16.97
C LEU A 193 8.59 -10.06 -18.15
N SER A 194 9.15 -11.25 -18.39
CA SER A 194 9.97 -11.53 -19.58
C SER A 194 9.11 -11.68 -20.83
N PRO A 195 9.69 -11.61 -22.05
CA PRO A 195 8.94 -11.87 -23.28
C PRO A 195 8.25 -13.24 -23.27
N GLN A 196 8.92 -14.27 -22.75
CA GLN A 196 8.39 -15.62 -22.64
C GLN A 196 7.20 -15.68 -21.66
N SER A 197 7.30 -15.02 -20.51
CA SER A 197 6.17 -14.94 -19.56
C SER A 197 4.98 -14.20 -20.15
N ILE A 198 5.22 -13.11 -20.88
CA ILE A 198 4.16 -12.32 -21.54
C ILE A 198 3.47 -13.12 -22.65
N GLU A 199 4.23 -13.91 -23.41
CA GLU A 199 3.70 -14.82 -24.42
C GLU A 199 2.85 -15.93 -23.77
N LEU A 200 3.38 -16.58 -22.72
CA LEU A 200 2.70 -17.66 -21.99
C LEU A 200 1.38 -17.19 -21.36
N LEU A 201 1.32 -15.96 -20.85
CA LEU A 201 0.11 -15.34 -20.31
C LEU A 201 -0.90 -14.93 -21.42
N GLY A 202 -0.53 -15.06 -22.69
CA GLY A 202 -1.36 -14.70 -23.84
C GLY A 202 -1.49 -13.19 -24.08
N PHE A 203 -0.61 -12.38 -23.47
CA PHE A 203 -0.70 -10.92 -23.53
C PHE A 203 0.04 -10.31 -24.71
N GLU A 204 1.04 -10.99 -25.27
CA GLU A 204 1.95 -10.43 -26.28
C GLU A 204 1.23 -9.77 -27.47
N LYS A 205 0.41 -10.53 -28.20
CA LYS A 205 -0.27 -10.04 -29.42
C LYS A 205 -1.15 -8.82 -29.12
N ARG A 206 -1.90 -8.86 -28.01
CA ARG A 206 -2.78 -7.76 -27.60
C ARG A 206 -1.97 -6.54 -27.18
N ALA A 207 -0.91 -6.73 -26.40
CA ALA A 207 -0.07 -5.64 -25.90
C ALA A 207 0.67 -4.92 -27.05
N LYS A 208 1.20 -5.66 -28.03
CA LYS A 208 1.82 -5.09 -29.24
C LYS A 208 0.81 -4.30 -30.08
N ARG A 209 -0.37 -4.88 -30.34
CA ARG A 209 -1.45 -4.21 -31.10
C ARG A 209 -1.90 -2.90 -30.44
N LEU A 210 -1.90 -2.85 -29.12
CA LEU A 210 -2.31 -1.67 -28.33
C LEU A 210 -1.15 -0.72 -28.02
N GLY A 211 0.09 -1.02 -28.43
CA GLY A 211 1.26 -0.17 -28.17
C GLY A 211 1.68 -0.10 -26.70
N VAL A 212 1.35 -1.11 -25.89
CA VAL A 212 1.65 -1.14 -24.44
C VAL A 212 2.64 -2.25 -24.05
N TYR A 213 3.25 -2.93 -25.02
CA TYR A 213 4.19 -4.01 -24.77
C TYR A 213 5.38 -3.58 -23.88
N ASP A 214 5.94 -2.40 -24.16
CA ASP A 214 7.06 -1.87 -23.37
C ASP A 214 6.66 -1.49 -21.95
N ARG A 215 5.39 -1.17 -21.70
CA ARG A 215 4.90 -0.95 -20.32
C ARG A 215 4.81 -2.28 -19.58
N LEU A 216 4.35 -3.32 -20.27
CA LEU A 216 4.19 -4.65 -19.69
C LEU A 216 5.53 -5.29 -19.33
N ILE A 217 6.54 -5.22 -20.21
CA ILE A 217 7.88 -5.78 -19.94
C ILE A 217 8.57 -5.08 -18.75
N ASN A 218 8.23 -3.81 -18.49
CA ASN A 218 8.85 -3.00 -17.45
C ASN A 218 8.00 -2.87 -16.17
N ALA A 219 6.85 -3.53 -16.08
CA ALA A 219 5.92 -3.30 -14.97
C ALA A 219 6.47 -3.75 -13.61
N ASN A 220 7.36 -4.76 -13.56
CA ASN A 220 8.10 -5.22 -12.37
C ASN A 220 7.30 -5.10 -11.06
N ILE A 221 6.42 -6.06 -10.81
CA ILE A 221 5.48 -6.06 -9.67
C ILE A 221 5.57 -7.34 -8.84
N ILE A 222 5.39 -7.29 -7.53
CA ILE A 222 5.26 -8.49 -6.68
C ILE A 222 3.88 -8.48 -6.03
N PRO A 223 3.11 -9.58 -5.99
CA PRO A 223 1.86 -9.61 -5.24
C PRO A 223 2.11 -9.26 -3.77
N HIS A 224 1.29 -8.38 -3.17
CA HIS A 224 1.44 -8.12 -1.73
C HIS A 224 0.88 -9.28 -0.87
N GLY A 225 0.09 -10.16 -1.48
CA GLY A 225 -0.57 -11.29 -0.82
C GLY A 225 -2.03 -11.03 -0.47
N GLY A 226 -2.61 -11.88 0.37
CA GLY A 226 -4.04 -11.88 0.70
C GLY A 226 -4.38 -11.07 1.95
N GLY A 227 -3.52 -11.11 2.97
CA GLY A 227 -3.66 -10.31 4.21
C GLY A 227 -5.09 -10.26 4.79
N TYR A 228 -5.87 -11.34 4.66
CA TYR A 228 -7.26 -11.34 5.10
C TYR A 228 -7.32 -11.63 6.60
N VAL A 229 -7.93 -10.71 7.34
CA VAL A 229 -8.44 -10.95 8.69
C VAL A 229 -9.73 -11.77 8.52
N PHE A 230 -9.85 -12.87 9.26
CA PHE A 230 -11.07 -13.69 9.30
C PHE A 230 -12.19 -12.99 10.07
#